data_AF-X0UB58-F1
#
_entry.id   AF-X0UB58-F1
#
_cell.length_a   1.000
_cell.length_b   1.000
_cell.length_c   1.000
_cell.angle_alpha   90.00
_cell.angle_beta   90.00
_cell.angle_gamma   90.00
#
_symmetry.space_group_name_H-M   'P 1'
#
loop_
_entity.id
_entity.type
_entity.pdbx_description
1 polymer ?
#
loop_
_entity_poly.entity_id
_entity_poly.type
_entity_poly.pdbx_seq_one_letter_code
_entity_poly.pdbx_strand_id
1 'polypeptide(L)' 'SVEMSKEMKRRGFKFVGPTICYAFMQAVGLVNDHLLNCFRHGEIT' A
#
# COMPACT_ATOMS: atom_id res chain seq x y z
N SER A 1 -2.18 2.73 6.22
CA SER A 1 -0.77 2.27 6.31
C SER A 1 -0.20 2.30 7.73
N VAL A 2 -0.53 3.30 8.56
CA VAL A 2 -0.01 3.40 9.95
C VAL A 2 -0.38 2.17 10.80
N GLU A 3 -1.64 1.75 10.79
CA GLU A 3 -2.07 0.57 11.55
C GLU A 3 -1.44 -0.73 11.01
N MET A 4 -1.35 -0.89 9.69
CA MET A 4 -0.62 -2.00 9.06
C MET A 4 0.85 -2.04 9.52
N SER A 5 1.54 -0.90 9.51
CA SER A 5 2.93 -0.78 9.98
C SER A 5 3.07 -1.18 11.45
N LYS A 6 2.17 -0.73 12.33
CA LYS A 6 2.16 -1.13 13.75
C LYS A 6 1.94 -2.64 13.92
N GLU A 7 0.96 -3.20 13.23
CA GLU A 7 0.62 -4.62 13.34
C GLU A 7 1.74 -5.52 12.77
N MET A 8 2.33 -5.15 11.64
CA MET A 8 3.46 -5.88 11.07
C MET A 8 4.69 -5.83 12.00
N LYS A 9 4.98 -4.67 12.62
CA LYS A 9 6.03 -4.57 13.64
C LYS A 9 5.73 -5.47 14.84
N ARG A 10 4.48 -5.51 15.31
CA ARG A 10 4.05 -6.38 16.42
C ARG A 10 4.22 -7.86 16.09
N ARG A 11 4.00 -8.26 14.83
CA ARG A 11 4.24 -9.62 14.32
C ARG A 11 5.72 -9.93 14.04
N GLY A 12 6.64 -9.01 14.34
CA GLY A 12 8.09 -9.24 14.22
C GLY A 12 8.72 -8.82 12.90
N PHE A 13 7.93 -8.30 11.94
CA PHE A 13 8.48 -7.81 10.68
C PHE A 13 9.38 -6.59 10.91
N LYS A 14 10.45 -6.50 10.11
CA LYS A 14 11.40 -5.39 10.14
C LYS A 14 11.28 -4.58 8.85
N PHE A 15 11.71 -3.31 8.91
CA PHE A 15 11.67 -2.40 7.77
C PHE A 15 10.26 -2.18 7.18
N VAL A 16 9.25 -2.18 8.03
CA VAL A 16 7.83 -2.02 7.68
C VAL A 16 7.28 -0.68 8.21
N GLY A 17 7.92 0.43 7.84
CA GLY A 17 7.44 1.77 8.22
C GLY A 17 6.14 2.16 7.47
N PRO A 18 5.37 3.16 7.95
CA PRO A 18 4.10 3.54 7.32
C PRO A 18 4.21 3.89 5.83
N THR A 19 5.29 4.56 5.41
CA THR A 19 5.54 4.87 3.99
C THR A 19 5.74 3.61 3.16
N ILE A 20 6.51 2.65 3.67
CA ILE A 20 6.75 1.36 3.01
C ILE A 20 5.44 0.57 2.91
N CYS A 21 4.66 0.52 3.99
CA CYS A 21 3.35 -0.13 3.97
C CYS A 21 2.38 0.55 3.00
N TYR A 22 2.43 1.88 2.84
CA TYR A 22 1.60 2.58 1.85
C TYR A 22 2.00 2.22 0.42
N ALA A 23 3.30 2.30 0.10
CA ALA A 23 3.81 1.89 -1.20
C ALA A 23 3.48 0.42 -1.52
N PHE A 24 3.57 -0.48 -0.52
CA PHE A 24 3.17 -1.87 -0.68
C PHE A 24 1.69 -1.99 -1.03
N MET A 25 0.79 -1.31 -0.31
CA MET A 25 -0.65 -1.34 -0.60
C MET A 25 -0.97 -0.86 -2.02
N GLN A 26 -0.27 0.17 -2.52
CA GLN A 26 -0.40 0.61 -3.91
C GLN A 26 0.07 -0.49 -4.88
N ALA A 27 1.23 -1.10 -4.63
CA ALA A 27 1.81 -2.10 -5.52
C ALA A 27 1.00 -3.40 -5.63
N VAL A 28 0.36 -3.82 -4.54
CA VAL A 28 -0.46 -5.06 -4.50
C VAL A 28 -1.94 -4.82 -4.78
N GLY A 29 -2.34 -3.59 -5.13
CA GLY A 29 -3.72 -3.27 -5.48
C GLY A 29 -4.69 -3.19 -4.30
N LEU A 30 -4.19 -3.04 -3.07
CA LEU A 30 -5.04 -2.75 -1.90
C LEU A 30 -5.55 -1.30 -1.92
N VAL A 31 -4.87 -0.42 -2.66
CA VAL A 31 -5.30 0.95 -2.97
C VAL A 31 -5.02 1.21 -4.44
N ASN A 32 -6.01 1.70 -5.17
CA ASN A 32 -5.80 2.20 -6.53
C ASN A 32 -5.51 3.70 -6.50
N ASP A 33 -4.22 4.04 -6.53
CA ASP A 33 -3.72 5.41 -6.62
C ASP A 33 -3.18 5.74 -8.01
N HIS A 34 -3.62 5.02 -9.04
CA HIS A 34 -3.31 5.46 -10.40
C HIS A 34 -3.85 6.87 -10.64
N LEU A 35 -3.15 7.65 -11.46
CA LEU A 35 -3.65 8.97 -11.86
C LEU A 35 -4.97 8.80 -12.63
N LEU A 36 -5.89 9.76 -12.50
CA LEU A 36 -7.20 9.72 -13.17
C LEU A 36 -7.10 9.60 -14.70
N ASN A 37 -6.01 10.10 -15.29
CA ASN A 37 -5.73 10.02 -16.72
C ASN A 37 -4.89 8.80 -17.12
N CYS A 38 -4.54 7.92 -16.17
CA CYS A 38 -3.86 6.67 -16.47
C CYS A 38 -4.83 5.73 -17.18
N PHE A 39 -4.42 5.17 -18.32
CA PHE A 39 -5.22 4.23 -19.09
C PHE A 39 -5.69 3.01 -18.28
N ARG A 40 -4.95 2.66 -17.20
CA ARG A 40 -5.30 1.55 -16.31
C ARG A 40 -6.23 1.93 -15.16
N HIS A 41 -6.48 3.21 -14.88
CA HIS A 41 -7.24 3.61 -13.69
C HIS A 41 -8.60 2.90 -13.59
N GLY A 42 -9.32 2.73 -14.70
CA GLY A 42 -10.62 2.04 -14.74
C GLY A 42 -10.55 0.53 -14.90
N GLU A 43 -9.36 -0.05 -15.07
CA GLU A 43 -9.16 -1.49 -15.28
C GLU A 43 -8.87 -2.25 -13.98
N ILE A 44 -8.42 -1.53 -12.96
CA ILE A 44 -8.01 -2.08 -11.66
C ILE A 44 -8.88 -1.44 -10.58
N THR A 45 -9.84 -2.18 -10.05
CA THR A 45 -10.68 -1.76 -8.92
C THR A 45 -10.87 -2.93 -7.98
#